data_AF-A0A135VET6-F1
#
_entry.id   AF-A0A135VET6-F1
#
_cell.length_a   1.000
_cell.length_b   1.000
_cell.length_c   1.000
_cell.angle_alpha   90.00
_cell.angle_beta   90.00
_cell.angle_gamma   90.00
#
_symmetry.space_group_name_H-M   'P 1'
#
loop_
_entity.id
_entity.type
_entity.pdbx_description
1 polymer ?
#
loop_
_entity_poly.entity_id
_entity_poly.type
_entity_poly.pdbx_seq_one_letter_code
_entity_poly.pdbx_strand_id
1 'polypeptide(L)'
;MSDDYSEASKKRRRHEKSDAEELKEVAEALPELFGALNDAIPKLISGLINSVYSPEAAGNMAAGIGKFYSNLIAEGIPEDVALDMTKKFVGALDFTKLMSMVGDEATIEIGGKKKKRRHSENYEEENDEEFE
;
A
#
# COMPACT_ATOMS: atom_id res chain seq x y z
N MET A 1 24.98 -52.48 -33.48
CA MET A 1 23.93 -52.21 -32.47
C MET A 1 24.35 -51.20 -31.41
N SER A 2 25.64 -50.86 -31.23
CA SER A 2 26.09 -49.89 -30.21
C SER A 2 26.10 -48.43 -30.65
N ASP A 3 26.16 -48.13 -31.95
CA ASP A 3 26.25 -46.75 -32.45
C ASP A 3 24.91 -46.00 -32.39
N ASP A 4 23.79 -46.71 -32.50
CA ASP A 4 22.44 -46.11 -32.53
C ASP A 4 22.00 -45.57 -31.15
N TYR A 5 22.46 -46.21 -30.07
CA TYR A 5 22.26 -45.74 -28.70
C TYR A 5 23.14 -44.53 -28.32
N SER A 6 24.26 -44.34 -29.01
CA SER A 6 25.20 -43.23 -28.81
C SER A 6 24.66 -41.90 -29.36
N GLU A 7 23.97 -41.94 -30.51
CA GLU A 7 23.34 -40.76 -31.12
C GLU A 7 22.12 -40.27 -30.34
N ALA A 8 21.23 -41.18 -29.93
CA ALA A 8 20.03 -40.83 -29.16
C ALA A 8 20.34 -40.18 -27.80
N SER A 9 21.41 -40.64 -27.13
CA SER A 9 21.85 -40.09 -25.84
C SER A 9 22.55 -38.73 -25.97
N LYS A 10 23.28 -38.48 -27.07
CA LYS A 10 23.84 -37.16 -27.38
C LYS A 10 22.76 -36.13 -27.74
N LYS A 11 21.72 -36.54 -28.48
CA LYS A 11 20.62 -35.66 -28.89
C LYS A 11 19.78 -35.20 -27.69
N ARG A 12 19.49 -36.11 -26.75
CA ARG A 12 18.81 -35.78 -25.48
C ARG A 12 19.63 -34.81 -24.63
N ARG A 13 20.94 -35.05 -24.46
CA ARG A 13 21.83 -34.14 -23.72
C ARG A 13 21.98 -32.76 -24.34
N ARG A 14 21.86 -32.65 -25.67
CA ARG A 14 21.84 -31.35 -26.35
C ARG A 14 20.55 -30.58 -26.09
N HIS A 15 19.40 -31.26 -26.13
CA HIS A 15 18.10 -30.64 -25.84
C HIS A 15 18.02 -30.19 -24.37
N GLU A 16 18.46 -31.05 -23.45
CA GLU A 16 18.45 -30.78 -22.00
C GLU A 16 19.39 -29.61 -21.63
N LYS A 17 20.51 -29.45 -22.35
CA LYS A 17 21.37 -28.26 -22.22
C LYS A 17 20.70 -27.00 -22.80
N SER A 18 20.00 -27.12 -23.93
CA SER A 18 19.25 -26.01 -24.54
C SER A 18 18.16 -25.50 -23.60
N ASP A 19 17.34 -26.38 -23.06
CA ASP A 19 16.25 -26.01 -22.16
C ASP A 19 16.78 -25.39 -20.85
N ALA A 20 17.92 -25.89 -20.33
CA ALA A 20 18.57 -25.32 -19.15
C ALA A 20 19.17 -23.93 -19.40
N GLU A 21 19.69 -23.68 -20.62
CA GLU A 21 20.19 -22.36 -21.03
C GLU A 21 19.05 -21.35 -21.18
N GLU A 22 17.92 -21.74 -21.79
CA GLU A 22 16.73 -20.90 -21.92
C GLU A 22 16.14 -20.53 -20.55
N LEU A 23 16.04 -21.48 -19.62
CA LEU A 23 15.56 -21.22 -18.26
C LEU A 23 16.50 -20.30 -17.48
N LYS A 24 17.81 -20.40 -17.73
CA LYS A 24 18.82 -19.53 -17.10
C LYS A 24 18.67 -18.09 -17.60
N GLU A 25 18.46 -17.90 -18.90
CA GLU A 25 18.23 -16.58 -19.49
C GLU A 25 16.96 -15.92 -18.91
N VAL A 26 15.87 -16.68 -18.75
CA VAL A 26 14.65 -16.19 -18.10
C VAL A 26 14.92 -15.83 -16.63
N ALA A 27 15.63 -16.68 -15.89
CA ALA A 27 15.96 -16.41 -14.49
C ALA A 27 16.84 -15.16 -14.31
N GLU A 28 17.73 -14.87 -15.27
CA GLU A 28 18.54 -13.65 -15.28
C GLU A 28 17.72 -12.38 -15.58
N ALA A 29 16.64 -12.49 -16.36
CA ALA A 29 15.75 -11.38 -16.70
C ALA A 29 14.69 -11.06 -15.63
N LEU A 30 14.34 -12.04 -14.77
CA LEU A 30 13.30 -11.86 -13.74
C LEU A 30 13.62 -10.72 -12.74
N PRO A 31 14.84 -10.58 -12.18
CA PRO A 31 15.16 -9.50 -11.24
C PRO A 31 14.93 -8.10 -11.81
N GLU A 32 15.26 -7.89 -13.09
CA GLU A 32 15.05 -6.61 -13.76
C GLU A 32 13.56 -6.34 -13.97
N LEU A 33 12.79 -7.35 -14.39
CA LEU A 33 11.34 -7.24 -14.55
C LEU A 33 10.65 -6.95 -13.21
N PHE A 34 10.99 -7.70 -12.16
CA PHE A 34 10.45 -7.47 -10.82
C PHE A 34 10.89 -6.12 -10.25
N GLY A 35 12.13 -5.69 -10.51
CA GLY A 35 12.61 -4.36 -10.13
C GLY A 35 11.81 -3.25 -10.81
N ALA A 36 11.60 -3.34 -12.12
CA ALA A 36 10.81 -2.38 -12.88
C ALA A 36 9.34 -2.34 -12.41
N LEU A 37 8.76 -3.50 -12.09
CA LEU A 37 7.40 -3.61 -11.58
C LEU A 37 7.27 -3.03 -10.16
N ASN A 38 8.23 -3.34 -9.29
CA ASN A 38 8.30 -2.83 -7.92
C ASN A 38 8.49 -1.30 -7.89
N ASP A 39 9.11 -0.72 -8.92
CA ASP A 39 9.20 0.73 -9.07
C ASP A 39 7.94 1.36 -9.67
N ALA A 40 7.29 0.67 -10.61
CA ALA A 40 6.13 1.19 -11.34
C ALA A 40 4.85 1.19 -10.50
N ILE A 41 4.59 0.10 -9.75
CA ILE A 41 3.36 -0.05 -8.96
C ILE A 41 3.21 1.07 -7.91
N PRO A 42 4.22 1.36 -7.06
CA PRO A 42 4.10 2.44 -6.07
C PRO A 42 3.94 3.82 -6.71
N LYS A 43 4.59 4.07 -7.87
CA LYS A 43 4.44 5.34 -8.60
C LYS A 43 3.04 5.53 -9.14
N LEU A 44 2.42 4.47 -9.68
CA LEU A 44 1.04 4.51 -10.15
C LEU A 44 0.06 4.77 -8.99
N ILE A 45 0.21 4.03 -7.88
CA ILE A 45 -0.59 4.23 -6.67
C ILE A 45 -0.44 5.67 -6.17
N SER A 46 0.80 6.18 -6.06
CA SER A 46 1.08 7.55 -5.63
C SER A 46 0.48 8.60 -6.57
N GLY A 47 0.53 8.37 -7.89
CA GLY A 47 -0.07 9.25 -8.88
C GLY A 47 -1.59 9.34 -8.75
N LEU A 48 -2.27 8.21 -8.56
CA LEU A 48 -3.71 8.16 -8.33
C LEU A 48 -4.09 8.83 -7.00
N ILE A 49 -3.33 8.60 -5.93
CA ILE A 49 -3.52 9.29 -4.65
C ILE A 49 -3.39 10.80 -4.83
N ASN A 50 -2.33 11.28 -5.47
CA ASN A 50 -2.14 12.71 -5.68
C ASN A 50 -3.27 13.33 -6.53
N SER A 51 -3.86 12.56 -7.43
CA SER A 51 -5.06 12.98 -8.17
C SER A 51 -6.29 13.09 -7.25
N VAL A 52 -6.49 12.12 -6.34
CA VAL A 52 -7.59 12.10 -5.36
C VAL A 52 -7.39 13.10 -4.20
N TYR A 53 -6.15 13.44 -3.86
CA TYR A 53 -5.79 14.46 -2.86
C TYR A 53 -5.48 15.82 -3.49
N SER A 54 -5.86 16.03 -4.75
CA SER A 54 -5.79 17.36 -5.35
C SER A 54 -6.63 18.35 -4.52
N PRO A 55 -6.26 19.65 -4.45
CA PRO A 55 -7.06 20.64 -3.74
C PRO A 55 -8.53 20.66 -4.17
N GLU A 56 -8.79 20.37 -5.45
CA GLU A 56 -10.14 20.24 -6.00
C GLU A 56 -10.89 19.03 -5.43
N ALA A 57 -10.27 17.85 -5.45
CA ALA A 57 -10.89 16.64 -4.91
C ALA A 57 -11.10 16.72 -3.38
N ALA A 58 -10.13 17.28 -2.65
CA ALA A 58 -10.26 17.57 -1.23
C ALA A 58 -11.42 18.56 -0.95
N GLY A 59 -11.56 19.60 -1.77
CA GLY A 59 -12.66 20.57 -1.69
C GLY A 59 -14.02 19.91 -1.94
N ASN A 60 -14.14 19.08 -2.97
CA ASN A 60 -15.36 18.33 -3.29
C ASN A 60 -15.73 17.35 -2.18
N MET A 61 -14.74 16.66 -1.61
CA MET A 61 -14.95 15.76 -0.47
C MET A 61 -15.43 16.52 0.77
N ALA A 62 -14.78 17.63 1.13
CA ALA A 62 -15.20 18.47 2.26
C ALA A 62 -16.62 19.01 2.09
N ALA A 63 -16.99 19.45 0.87
CA ALA A 63 -18.35 19.89 0.56
C ALA A 63 -19.38 18.75 0.70
N GLY A 64 -19.02 17.54 0.27
CA GLY A 64 -19.84 16.33 0.44
C GLY A 64 -20.06 15.97 1.92
N ILE A 65 -18.99 15.99 2.72
CA ILE A 65 -19.04 15.74 4.17
C ILE A 65 -19.94 16.77 4.86
N GLY A 66 -19.79 18.05 4.53
CA GLY A 66 -20.63 19.12 5.07
C GLY A 66 -22.11 18.94 4.73
N LYS A 67 -22.42 18.58 3.47
CA LYS A 67 -23.81 18.24 3.07
C LYS A 67 -24.35 17.04 3.82
N PHE A 68 -23.54 15.99 3.99
CA PHE A 68 -23.94 14.80 4.74
C PHE A 68 -24.34 15.17 6.17
N TYR A 69 -23.47 15.89 6.89
CA TYR A 69 -23.76 16.39 8.24
C TYR A 69 -25.05 17.22 8.30
N SER A 70 -25.17 18.22 7.43
CA SER A 70 -26.36 19.10 7.39
C SER A 70 -27.64 18.33 7.09
N ASN A 71 -27.59 17.30 6.23
CA ASN A 71 -28.74 16.47 5.93
C ASN A 71 -29.16 15.61 7.12
N LEU A 72 -28.22 15.05 7.89
CA LEU A 72 -28.54 14.30 9.10
C LEU A 72 -29.32 15.18 10.09
N ILE A 73 -28.87 16.43 10.29
CA ILE A 73 -29.58 17.39 11.14
C ILE A 73 -30.97 17.70 10.57
N ALA A 74 -31.07 17.92 9.26
CA ALA A 74 -32.34 18.20 8.59
C ALA A 74 -33.35 17.04 8.68
N GLU A 75 -32.87 15.81 8.76
CA GLU A 75 -33.67 14.59 8.98
C GLU A 75 -34.07 14.40 10.45
N GLY A 76 -33.66 15.31 11.34
CA GLY A 76 -34.02 15.30 12.75
C GLY A 76 -33.05 14.52 13.64
N ILE A 77 -31.86 14.17 13.13
CA ILE A 77 -30.81 13.56 13.95
C ILE A 77 -30.20 14.66 14.83
N PRO A 78 -30.08 14.44 16.16
CA PRO A 78 -29.42 15.37 17.06
C PRO A 78 -28.00 15.74 16.61
N GLU A 79 -27.61 16.98 16.85
CA GLU A 79 -26.35 17.55 16.32
C GLU A 79 -25.11 16.77 16.75
N ASP A 80 -25.06 16.33 18.01
CA ASP A 80 -23.99 15.51 18.58
C ASP A 80 -23.89 14.13 17.90
N VAL A 81 -25.04 13.49 17.66
CA VAL A 81 -25.13 12.20 16.96
C VAL A 81 -24.75 12.35 15.49
N ALA A 82 -25.24 13.38 14.81
CA ALA A 82 -24.91 13.67 13.43
C ALA A 82 -23.41 13.94 13.24
N LEU A 83 -22.81 14.68 14.18
CA LEU A 83 -21.37 14.93 14.21
C LEU A 83 -20.57 13.64 14.40
N ASP A 84 -20.98 12.78 15.34
CA ASP A 84 -20.34 11.49 15.56
C ASP A 84 -20.44 10.56 14.34
N MET A 85 -21.62 10.45 13.72
CA MET A 85 -21.81 9.69 12.48
C MET A 85 -20.92 10.20 11.35
N THR A 86 -20.82 11.52 11.20
CA THR A 86 -19.96 12.15 10.21
C THR A 86 -18.48 11.87 10.49
N LYS A 87 -18.02 12.00 11.74
CA LYS A 87 -16.64 11.66 12.15
C LYS A 87 -16.30 10.20 11.85
N LYS A 88 -17.21 9.28 12.17
CA LYS A 88 -17.05 7.84 11.87
C LYS A 88 -16.97 7.57 10.37
N PHE A 89 -17.84 8.21 9.58
CA PHE A 89 -17.82 8.11 8.12
C PHE A 89 -16.49 8.61 7.53
N VAL A 90 -16.05 9.80 7.93
CA VAL A 90 -14.76 10.37 7.49
C VAL A 90 -13.60 9.50 7.93
N GLY A 91 -13.62 8.98 9.16
CA GLY A 91 -12.59 8.07 9.66
C GLY A 91 -12.51 6.74 8.89
N ALA A 92 -13.63 6.26 8.35
CA ALA A 92 -13.65 5.08 7.47
C ALA A 92 -13.08 5.38 6.07
N LEU A 93 -13.14 6.64 5.63
CA LEU A 93 -12.57 7.12 4.37
C LEU A 93 -11.10 7.54 4.48
N ASP A 94 -10.42 7.29 5.60
CA ASP A 94 -9.02 7.65 5.75
C ASP A 94 -8.11 6.78 4.87
N PHE A 95 -7.93 7.23 3.62
CA PHE A 95 -7.05 6.57 2.66
C PHE A 95 -5.59 6.55 3.14
N THR A 96 -5.19 7.44 4.04
CA THR A 96 -3.85 7.41 4.67
C THR A 96 -3.67 6.13 5.48
N LYS A 97 -4.70 5.73 6.23
CA LYS A 97 -4.71 4.49 7.02
C LYS A 97 -4.72 3.25 6.13
N LEU A 98 -5.46 3.29 5.02
CA LEU A 98 -5.43 2.22 4.02
C LEU A 98 -4.03 2.08 3.40
N MET A 99 -3.38 3.20 3.10
CA MET A 99 -2.03 3.22 2.54
C MET A 99 -0.96 2.79 3.54
N SER A 100 -1.09 3.12 4.82
CA SER A 100 -0.15 2.62 5.84
C SER A 100 -0.23 1.10 5.98
N MET A 101 -1.40 0.49 5.82
CA MET A 101 -1.53 -0.97 5.84
C MET A 101 -0.82 -1.63 4.65
N VAL A 102 -0.90 -1.03 3.45
CA VAL A 102 -0.19 -1.53 2.25
C VAL A 102 1.32 -1.25 2.35
N GLY A 103 1.70 -0.09 2.92
CA GLY A 103 3.10 0.31 3.10
C GLY A 103 3.84 -0.52 4.15
N ASP A 104 3.17 -0.94 5.22
CA ASP A 104 3.79 -1.74 6.28
C ASP A 104 4.09 -3.18 5.80
N GLU A 105 3.25 -3.76 4.93
CA GLU A 105 3.48 -5.11 4.37
C GLU A 105 4.45 -5.10 3.18
N ALA A 106 4.55 -4.00 2.43
CA ALA A 106 5.53 -3.82 1.35
C ALA A 106 6.97 -3.52 1.83
N THR A 107 7.19 -3.36 3.15
CA THR A 107 8.55 -3.15 3.72
C THR A 107 9.23 -4.44 4.19
N ILE A 108 8.61 -5.60 3.99
CA ILE A 108 9.27 -6.89 4.19
C ILE A 108 10.15 -7.16 2.95
N GLU A 109 11.44 -6.84 3.11
CA GLU A 109 12.57 -7.32 2.29
C GLU A 109 12.95 -6.54 1.01
N ILE A 110 13.14 -5.23 1.08
CA ILE A 110 14.19 -4.58 0.25
C ILE A 110 14.99 -3.58 1.11
N GLY A 111 16.21 -3.97 1.48
CA GLY A 111 17.32 -3.06 1.76
C GLY A 111 17.22 -2.26 3.06
N GLY A 112 17.97 -2.68 4.08
CA GLY A 112 17.93 -2.11 5.42
C GLY A 112 18.12 -0.60 5.52
N LYS A 113 17.38 0.02 6.45
CA LYS A 113 17.81 1.12 7.32
C LYS A 113 16.85 1.24 8.50
N LYS A 114 17.35 0.86 9.68
CA LYS A 114 16.68 1.03 10.98
C LYS A 114 16.31 2.50 11.19
N LYS A 115 15.02 2.84 11.21
CA LYS A 115 14.54 4.13 11.73
C LYS A 115 14.30 3.96 13.24
N LYS A 116 15.19 4.57 14.01
CA LYS A 116 15.18 4.64 15.47
C LYS A 116 13.90 5.34 15.92
N ARG A 117 12.92 4.60 16.47
CA ARG A 117 11.77 5.17 17.19
C ARG A 117 12.31 5.79 18.48
N ARG A 118 12.22 7.11 18.62
CA ARG A 118 12.30 7.77 19.93
C ARG A 118 10.92 7.70 20.54
N HIS A 119 10.80 6.82 21.53
CA HIS A 119 9.74 6.77 22.51
C HIS A 119 9.94 7.94 23.47
N SER A 120 8.88 8.69 23.73
CA SER A 120 8.72 9.52 24.92
C SER A 120 7.23 9.53 25.23
N GLU A 121 6.80 8.47 25.91
CA GLU A 121 5.66 8.57 26.82
C GLU A 121 5.97 9.66 27.85
N ASN A 122 5.00 10.55 28.09
CA ASN A 122 4.76 11.02 29.45
C ASN A 122 3.25 11.30 29.57
N TYR A 123 2.56 10.43 30.30
CA TYR A 123 1.22 10.67 30.79
C TYR A 123 1.33 11.27 32.20
N GLU A 124 0.57 12.35 32.39
CA GLU A 124 -0.16 12.73 33.61
C GLU A 124 0.63 13.14 34.87
N GLU A 125 0.48 14.41 35.22
CA GLU A 125 0.20 14.79 36.60
C GLU A 125 -0.97 15.79 36.60
N GLU A 126 -2.09 15.32 37.14
CA GLU A 126 -3.22 16.13 37.59
C GLU A 126 -2.76 17.16 38.65
N ASN A 127 -3.24 18.40 38.54
CA ASN A 127 -3.68 19.15 39.71
C ASN A 127 -4.57 20.31 39.25
N ASP A 128 -5.87 20.11 39.42
CA ASP A 128 -6.77 20.97 40.18
C ASP A 128 -6.26 22.37 40.50
N GLU A 129 -6.90 23.39 39.93
CA GLU A 129 -7.18 24.65 40.62
C GLU A 129 -8.34 25.35 39.90
N GLU A 130 -9.54 24.90 40.23
CA GLU A 130 -10.73 25.75 40.30
C GLU A 130 -10.50 26.72 41.47
N PHE A 131 -10.68 28.04 41.28
CA PHE A 131 -11.43 28.93 42.18
C PHE A 131 -11.39 30.40 41.69
N GLU A 132 -12.60 30.92 41.51
CA GLU A 132 -13.09 32.33 41.51
C GLU A 132 -12.80 33.27 40.33
#